data_AF-A0A3D0XEM0-F1
#
_entry.id   AF-A0A3D0XEM0-F1
#
_cell.length_a   1.000
_cell.length_b   1.000
_cell.length_c   1.000
_cell.angle_alpha   90.00
_cell.angle_beta   90.00
_cell.angle_gamma   90.00
#
_symmetry.space_group_name_H-M   'P 1'
#
loop_
_entity.id
_entity.type
_entity.pdbx_description
1 polymer ?
#
loop_
_entity_poly.entity_id
_entity_poly.type
_entity_poly.pdbx_seq_one_letter_code
_entity_poly.pdbx_strand_id
1 'polypeptide(L)'
;MVLLCTAALVSATPETAAQTPTSQISPEWQALGWTLPKSYSPDQIALFQGLNAARGTWSFEAETSGEETTGSLAGKLLVQGGSKGGMASAWNLIWSWPADHPKHAIIENLLAMPEKEQFGLMLVRFGPVQYSEDQPMQKPNTPPSFFMGRWDGEKQKITWAPRPPFGGERGEETAKEETPSPVFEMLVDAAGKISIQNGLNLPEGQIQAGRATVRLEEAPQQSGEPQLLTGLHHIEKGSEISDPRILRYLPAEASDIHLISDRNGHMAHYRISPKAFDAFL
;
A
#
# COMPACT_ATOMS: atom_id res chain seq x y z
N MET A 1 29.56 -76.74 16.76
CA MET A 1 28.28 -77.22 16.19
C MET A 1 27.18 -76.32 16.75
N VAL A 2 26.51 -75.52 15.89
CA VAL A 2 25.18 -74.88 16.09
C VAL A 2 25.13 -73.79 17.19
N LEU A 3 24.52 -72.60 17.09
CA LEU A 3 23.81 -71.84 16.06
C LEU A 3 23.71 -70.37 16.55
N LEU A 4 23.51 -69.44 15.60
CA LEU A 4 23.09 -68.05 15.78
C LEU A 4 21.76 -67.87 16.53
N CYS A 5 21.58 -66.69 17.15
CA CYS A 5 20.33 -65.92 17.03
C CYS A 5 20.65 -64.41 17.14
N THR A 6 20.72 -63.73 16.00
CA THR A 6 20.84 -62.26 15.87
C THR A 6 19.44 -61.67 15.80
N ALA A 7 19.06 -60.82 16.75
CA ALA A 7 17.79 -60.09 16.72
C ALA A 7 17.88 -58.93 15.71
N ALA A 8 16.97 -58.93 14.73
CA ALA A 8 16.83 -57.87 13.74
C ALA A 8 16.16 -56.64 14.35
N LEU A 9 16.76 -55.47 14.12
CA LEU A 9 16.21 -54.17 14.47
C LEU A 9 14.92 -53.89 13.69
N VAL A 10 13.86 -53.49 14.39
CA VAL A 10 12.68 -52.85 13.80
C VAL A 10 13.04 -51.39 13.53
N SER A 11 13.29 -51.07 12.27
CA SER A 11 13.44 -49.69 11.79
C SER A 11 12.06 -49.05 11.72
N ALA A 12 11.78 -48.10 12.60
CA ALA A 12 10.62 -47.22 12.47
C ALA A 12 10.81 -46.34 11.21
N THR A 13 9.89 -46.43 10.26
CA THR A 13 9.79 -45.48 9.15
C THR A 13 9.42 -44.10 9.69
N PRO A 14 10.17 -43.03 9.39
CA PRO A 14 9.71 -41.69 9.70
C PRO A 14 8.55 -41.34 8.75
N GLU A 15 7.43 -40.92 9.33
CA GLU A 15 6.37 -40.21 8.63
C GLU A 15 7.01 -39.14 7.73
N THR A 16 6.74 -39.25 6.44
CA THR A 16 7.09 -38.23 5.48
C THR A 16 6.24 -37.02 5.81
N ALA A 17 6.79 -36.11 6.63
CA ALA A 17 6.27 -34.76 6.77
C ALA A 17 6.11 -34.22 5.34
N ALA A 18 4.87 -33.91 4.97
CA ALA A 18 4.55 -33.30 3.69
C ALA A 18 5.45 -32.07 3.55
N GLN A 19 6.45 -32.17 2.67
CA GLN A 19 7.26 -31.03 2.29
C GLN A 19 6.29 -30.03 1.66
N THR A 20 6.07 -28.91 2.34
CA THR A 20 5.43 -27.75 1.75
C THR A 20 6.16 -27.49 0.43
N PRO A 21 5.48 -27.40 -0.73
CA PRO A 21 6.15 -27.11 -1.97
C PRO A 21 6.99 -25.85 -1.75
N THR A 22 8.29 -25.94 -1.96
CA THR A 22 9.19 -24.79 -1.98
C THR A 22 8.74 -23.91 -3.13
N SER A 23 7.71 -23.10 -2.87
CA SER A 23 7.10 -22.26 -3.88
C SER A 23 8.19 -21.28 -4.29
N GLN A 24 8.70 -21.45 -5.49
CA GLN A 24 9.72 -20.58 -6.04
C GLN A 24 9.16 -19.16 -5.97
N ILE A 25 9.90 -18.25 -5.33
CA ILE A 25 9.51 -16.84 -5.20
C ILE A 25 9.55 -16.20 -6.59
N SER A 26 8.59 -15.34 -6.90
CA SER A 26 8.56 -14.57 -8.14
C SER A 26 9.60 -13.42 -8.05
N PRO A 27 10.57 -13.33 -8.99
CA PRO A 27 11.53 -12.23 -9.02
C PRO A 27 10.85 -10.89 -9.31
N GLU A 28 9.75 -10.88 -10.07
CA GLU A 28 8.99 -9.67 -10.41
C GLU A 28 8.30 -9.09 -9.18
N TRP A 29 7.65 -9.95 -8.37
CA TRP A 29 7.09 -9.54 -7.08
C TRP A 29 8.18 -9.11 -6.10
N GLN A 30 9.33 -9.81 -6.11
CA GLN A 30 10.48 -9.44 -5.27
C GLN A 30 11.03 -8.06 -5.61
N ALA A 31 11.10 -7.69 -6.89
CA ALA A 31 11.49 -6.34 -7.32
C ALA A 31 10.55 -5.24 -6.80
N LEU A 32 9.28 -5.58 -6.56
CA LEU A 32 8.27 -4.71 -5.95
C LEU A 32 8.27 -4.75 -4.42
N GLY A 33 9.16 -5.53 -3.80
CA GLY A 33 9.30 -5.66 -2.34
C GLY A 33 8.42 -6.75 -1.71
N TRP A 34 7.98 -7.75 -2.50
CA TRP A 34 7.09 -8.82 -2.05
C TRP A 34 7.74 -10.20 -2.16
N THR A 35 7.56 -11.03 -1.14
CA THR A 35 8.00 -12.43 -1.12
C THR A 35 6.85 -13.36 -1.49
N LEU A 36 6.36 -13.25 -2.72
CA LEU A 36 5.20 -13.99 -3.20
C LEU A 36 5.61 -15.18 -4.08
N PRO A 37 4.85 -16.29 -4.05
CA PRO A 37 5.14 -17.45 -4.89
C PRO A 37 4.89 -17.14 -6.37
N LYS A 38 5.54 -17.87 -7.29
CA LYS A 38 5.29 -17.78 -8.75
C LYS A 38 3.84 -18.06 -9.16
N SER A 39 3.06 -18.75 -8.32
CA SER A 39 1.64 -18.99 -8.55
C SER A 39 0.75 -17.78 -8.26
N TYR A 40 1.29 -16.76 -7.60
CA TYR A 40 0.56 -15.53 -7.33
C TYR A 40 0.34 -14.75 -8.63
N SER A 41 -0.88 -14.27 -8.85
CA SER A 41 -1.25 -13.64 -10.13
C SER A 41 -0.27 -12.53 -10.50
N PRO A 42 0.32 -12.53 -11.72
CA PRO A 42 1.19 -11.47 -12.18
C PRO A 42 0.42 -10.25 -12.70
N ASP A 43 -0.91 -10.33 -12.84
CA ASP A 43 -1.73 -9.34 -13.56
C ASP A 43 -1.61 -7.94 -12.96
N GLN A 44 -1.40 -7.84 -11.65
CA GLN A 44 -1.30 -6.59 -10.91
C GLN A 44 0.13 -6.01 -10.84
N ILE A 45 1.13 -6.70 -11.39
CA ILE A 45 2.51 -6.19 -11.44
C ILE A 45 2.57 -4.86 -12.19
N ALA A 46 1.89 -4.78 -13.34
CA ALA A 46 1.83 -3.56 -14.15
C ALA A 46 1.20 -2.38 -13.38
N LEU A 47 0.13 -2.65 -12.63
CA LEU A 47 -0.50 -1.64 -11.77
C LEU A 47 0.49 -1.09 -10.73
N PHE A 48 1.23 -1.98 -10.05
CA PHE A 48 2.18 -1.57 -9.01
C PHE A 48 3.35 -0.77 -9.60
N GLN A 49 3.85 -1.19 -10.76
CA GLN A 49 4.87 -0.46 -11.50
C GLN A 49 4.38 0.94 -11.90
N GLY A 50 3.17 1.04 -12.45
CA GLY A 50 2.55 2.31 -12.81
C GLY A 50 2.34 3.23 -11.61
N LEU A 51 1.81 2.72 -10.49
CA LEU A 51 1.63 3.52 -9.27
C LEU A 51 2.96 3.96 -8.64
N ASN A 52 3.99 3.11 -8.67
CA ASN A 52 5.33 3.48 -8.23
C ASN A 52 6.00 4.52 -9.16
N ALA A 53 5.73 4.44 -10.47
CA ALA A 53 6.17 5.42 -11.46
C ALA A 53 5.40 6.75 -11.31
N ALA A 54 4.15 6.73 -10.86
CA ALA A 54 3.32 7.91 -10.67
C ALA A 54 3.81 8.87 -9.58
N ARG A 55 4.68 8.40 -8.67
CA ARG A 55 5.21 9.20 -7.57
C ARG A 55 5.82 10.52 -8.05
N GLY A 56 5.55 11.58 -7.30
CA GLY A 56 5.95 12.94 -7.62
C GLY A 56 4.77 13.88 -7.72
N THR A 57 5.01 15.06 -8.27
CA THR A 57 3.99 16.11 -8.44
C THR A 57 3.69 16.26 -9.92
N TRP A 58 2.40 16.23 -10.25
CA TRP A 58 1.88 16.44 -11.59
C TRP A 58 0.92 17.62 -11.62
N SER A 59 0.80 18.31 -12.75
CA SER A 59 -0.39 19.11 -13.02
C SER A 59 -1.55 18.18 -13.41
N PHE A 60 -2.78 18.58 -13.14
CA PHE A 60 -3.97 17.87 -13.62
C PHE A 60 -5.04 18.83 -14.14
N GLU A 61 -5.91 18.28 -14.98
CA GLU A 61 -7.18 18.87 -15.41
C GLU A 61 -8.31 17.95 -14.98
N ALA A 62 -9.43 18.47 -14.49
CA ALA A 62 -10.57 17.68 -14.03
C ALA A 62 -11.91 18.39 -14.23
N GLU A 63 -12.97 17.63 -14.02
CA GLU A 63 -14.36 18.07 -13.91
C GLU A 63 -14.90 17.58 -12.57
N THR A 64 -15.68 18.42 -11.90
CA THR A 64 -16.34 18.07 -10.64
C THR A 64 -17.82 17.74 -10.83
N SER A 65 -18.37 16.89 -9.97
CA SER A 65 -19.82 16.64 -9.88
C SER A 65 -20.57 17.88 -9.32
N GLY A 66 -21.73 18.23 -9.88
CA GLY A 66 -22.61 19.32 -9.41
C GLY A 66 -23.33 20.07 -10.55
N GLU A 67 -24.41 20.80 -10.23
CA GLU A 67 -25.33 21.40 -11.24
C GLU A 67 -24.91 22.78 -11.78
N GLU A 68 -24.08 23.57 -11.09
CA GLU A 68 -23.86 24.98 -11.47
C GLU A 68 -22.54 25.32 -12.17
N THR A 69 -21.59 24.41 -12.29
CA THR A 69 -20.46 24.57 -13.21
C THR A 69 -19.85 23.22 -13.54
N THR A 70 -19.96 22.80 -14.80
CA THR A 70 -18.92 21.99 -15.50
C THR A 70 -17.67 22.87 -15.67
N GLY A 71 -17.17 23.39 -14.55
CA GLY A 71 -15.97 24.21 -14.50
C GLY A 71 -14.80 23.26 -14.60
N SER A 72 -14.10 23.29 -15.73
CA SER A 72 -12.81 22.64 -15.83
C SER A 72 -11.92 23.14 -14.68
N LEU A 73 -11.47 22.21 -13.87
CA LEU A 73 -10.62 22.42 -12.72
C LEU A 73 -9.18 22.12 -13.12
N ALA A 74 -8.25 22.98 -12.72
CA ALA A 74 -6.82 22.71 -12.86
C ALA A 74 -6.12 22.80 -11.51
N GLY A 75 -5.15 21.92 -11.29
CA GLY A 75 -4.49 21.78 -10.00
C GLY A 75 -3.24 20.93 -10.04
N LYS A 76 -2.81 20.49 -8.85
CA LYS A 76 -1.66 19.61 -8.64
C LYS A 76 -2.11 18.25 -8.09
N LEU A 77 -1.57 17.18 -8.66
CA LEU A 77 -1.66 15.83 -8.14
C LEU A 77 -0.32 15.46 -7.51
N LEU A 78 -0.28 15.34 -6.19
CA LEU A 78 0.86 14.78 -5.46
C LEU A 78 0.63 13.30 -5.21
N VAL A 79 1.57 12.45 -5.66
CA VAL A 79 1.56 11.01 -5.45
C VAL A 79 2.74 10.60 -4.59
N GLN A 80 2.44 9.95 -3.47
CA GLN A 80 3.43 9.49 -2.49
C GLN A 80 3.18 8.02 -2.09
N GLY A 81 4.12 7.42 -1.38
CA GLY A 81 4.05 6.02 -0.93
C GLY A 81 4.78 5.07 -1.89
N GLY A 82 4.35 3.83 -1.93
CA GLY A 82 4.96 2.80 -2.76
C GLY A 82 4.57 1.38 -2.36
N SER A 83 5.07 0.43 -3.15
CA SER A 83 4.89 -0.99 -2.87
C SER A 83 5.90 -1.57 -1.88
N LYS A 84 6.98 -0.85 -1.56
CA LYS A 84 8.04 -1.32 -0.66
C LYS A 84 7.77 -0.84 0.78
N GLY A 85 7.54 -1.78 1.69
CA GLY A 85 7.39 -1.52 3.12
C GLY A 85 5.96 -1.72 3.66
N GLY A 86 5.86 -2.13 4.93
CA GLY A 86 4.59 -2.35 5.66
C GLY A 86 3.77 -3.55 5.17
N MET A 87 2.78 -3.99 5.95
CA MET A 87 1.93 -5.15 5.61
C MET A 87 1.12 -4.99 4.31
N ALA A 88 0.92 -3.74 3.86
CA ALA A 88 0.21 -3.37 2.65
C ALA A 88 1.17 -2.65 1.69
N SER A 89 0.87 -2.64 0.40
CA SER A 89 1.35 -1.54 -0.46
C SER A 89 0.38 -0.37 -0.33
N ALA A 90 0.89 0.85 -0.25
CA ALA A 90 0.06 2.02 -0.02
C ALA A 90 0.55 3.22 -0.83
N TRP A 91 -0.38 3.91 -1.47
CA TRP A 91 -0.14 5.16 -2.18
C TRP A 91 -1.12 6.22 -1.69
N ASN A 92 -0.62 7.42 -1.49
CA ASN A 92 -1.42 8.60 -1.18
C ASN A 92 -1.45 9.49 -2.42
N LEU A 93 -2.66 9.81 -2.90
CA LEU A 93 -2.90 10.68 -4.04
C LEU A 93 -3.66 11.91 -3.54
N ILE A 94 -3.08 13.09 -3.71
CA ILE A 94 -3.66 14.35 -3.27
C ILE A 94 -3.92 15.20 -4.51
N TRP A 95 -5.20 15.31 -4.86
CA TRP A 95 -5.67 16.17 -5.93
C TRP A 95 -6.01 17.52 -5.33
N SER A 96 -5.16 18.53 -5.51
CA SER A 96 -5.29 19.85 -4.87
C SER A 96 -5.48 20.97 -5.88
N TRP A 97 -6.32 21.94 -5.54
CA TRP A 97 -6.63 23.07 -6.43
C TRP A 97 -6.96 24.36 -5.68
N PRO A 98 -6.79 25.54 -6.32
CA PRO A 98 -6.16 25.76 -7.62
C PRO A 98 -4.65 25.41 -7.61
N ALA A 99 -4.01 25.36 -8.79
CA ALA A 99 -2.60 24.95 -8.92
C ALA A 99 -1.63 25.82 -8.08
N ASP A 100 -1.89 27.13 -8.04
CA ASP A 100 -1.13 28.08 -7.21
C ASP A 100 -1.90 28.36 -5.92
N HIS A 101 -1.25 28.14 -4.77
CA HIS A 101 -1.86 28.29 -3.44
C HIS A 101 -3.16 27.46 -3.31
N PRO A 102 -3.06 26.13 -3.33
CA PRO A 102 -4.24 25.27 -3.28
C PRO A 102 -5.02 25.49 -2.00
N LYS A 103 -6.35 25.52 -2.14
CA LYS A 103 -7.32 25.75 -1.05
C LYS A 103 -8.19 24.54 -0.79
N HIS A 104 -8.28 23.66 -1.76
CA HIS A 104 -9.10 22.46 -1.72
C HIS A 104 -8.27 21.26 -2.08
N ALA A 105 -8.62 20.10 -1.52
CA ALA A 105 -8.08 18.84 -1.96
C ALA A 105 -9.08 17.68 -1.85
N ILE A 106 -8.92 16.69 -2.72
CA ILE A 106 -9.38 15.33 -2.51
C ILE A 106 -8.16 14.47 -2.17
N ILE A 107 -8.25 13.75 -1.06
CA ILE A 107 -7.18 12.90 -0.56
C ILE A 107 -7.62 11.45 -0.70
N GLU A 108 -6.82 10.67 -1.41
CA GLU A 108 -7.07 9.27 -1.69
C GLU A 108 -5.94 8.42 -1.13
N ASN A 109 -6.30 7.41 -0.34
CA ASN A 109 -5.35 6.39 0.10
C ASN A 109 -5.70 5.10 -0.63
N LEU A 110 -4.86 4.73 -1.60
CA LEU A 110 -4.96 3.47 -2.31
C LEU A 110 -4.11 2.43 -1.57
N LEU A 111 -4.75 1.36 -1.12
CA LEU A 111 -4.10 0.24 -0.46
C LEU A 111 -4.25 -1.02 -1.30
N ALA A 112 -3.17 -1.77 -1.42
CA ALA A 112 -3.17 -3.12 -1.98
C ALA A 112 -2.70 -4.11 -0.91
N MET A 113 -3.59 -5.01 -0.52
CA MET A 113 -3.38 -6.03 0.49
C MET A 113 -3.25 -7.40 -0.17
N PRO A 114 -2.24 -8.21 0.18
CA PRO A 114 -2.12 -9.55 -0.38
C PRO A 114 -3.29 -10.41 0.11
N GLU A 115 -4.05 -10.98 -0.82
CA GLU A 115 -5.00 -12.06 -0.52
C GLU A 115 -4.41 -13.39 -1.00
N LYS A 116 -5.20 -14.47 -1.05
CA LYS A 116 -4.69 -15.83 -1.34
C LYS A 116 -3.89 -15.93 -2.64
N GLU A 117 -4.43 -15.37 -3.74
CA GLU A 117 -3.88 -15.55 -5.09
C GLU A 117 -3.66 -14.24 -5.85
N GLN A 118 -4.12 -13.11 -5.30
CA GLN A 118 -4.05 -11.78 -5.88
C GLN A 118 -4.15 -10.70 -4.80
N PHE A 119 -3.87 -9.45 -5.14
CA PHE A 119 -4.08 -8.32 -4.24
C PHE A 119 -5.53 -7.84 -4.24
N GLY A 120 -6.11 -7.68 -3.05
CA GLY A 120 -7.30 -6.89 -2.84
C GLY A 120 -6.95 -5.40 -2.88
N LEU A 121 -7.75 -4.60 -3.60
CA LEU A 121 -7.56 -3.15 -3.72
C LEU A 121 -8.62 -2.40 -2.93
N MET A 122 -8.18 -1.42 -2.12
CA MET A 122 -9.06 -0.52 -1.38
C MET A 122 -8.68 0.93 -1.63
N LEU A 123 -9.69 1.78 -1.81
CA LEU A 123 -9.51 3.23 -1.83
C LEU A 123 -10.27 3.85 -0.66
N VAL A 124 -9.58 4.68 0.11
CA VAL A 124 -10.19 5.54 1.12
C VAL A 124 -10.08 6.97 0.63
N ARG A 125 -11.21 7.57 0.28
CA ARG A 125 -11.28 8.94 -0.26
C ARG A 125 -11.84 9.90 0.79
N PHE A 126 -11.19 11.04 0.94
CA PHE A 126 -11.63 12.17 1.76
C PHE A 126 -11.79 13.41 0.88
N GLY A 127 -12.77 14.24 1.24
CA GLY A 127 -12.96 15.56 0.66
C GLY A 127 -14.10 15.66 -0.34
N PRO A 128 -14.22 16.79 -1.07
CA PRO A 128 -13.29 17.92 -1.03
C PRO A 128 -13.14 18.51 0.37
N VAL A 129 -11.90 18.76 0.80
CA VAL A 129 -11.56 19.36 2.10
C VAL A 129 -10.77 20.65 1.92
N GLN A 130 -10.76 21.51 2.94
CA GLN A 130 -9.84 22.65 3.00
C GLN A 130 -8.40 22.13 3.06
N TYR A 131 -7.52 22.75 2.28
CA TYR A 131 -6.15 22.33 2.11
C TYR A 131 -5.22 23.55 2.02
N SER A 132 -3.97 23.38 2.47
CA SER A 132 -2.86 24.31 2.27
C SER A 132 -1.56 23.50 2.28
N GLU A 133 -0.63 23.82 1.36
CA GLU A 133 0.70 23.18 1.32
C GLU A 133 1.52 23.49 2.59
N ASP A 134 1.29 24.64 3.23
CA ASP A 134 2.06 25.13 4.39
C ASP A 134 1.65 24.49 5.72
N GLN A 135 0.54 23.77 5.77
CA GLN A 135 0.06 23.11 6.99
C GLN A 135 0.21 21.59 6.85
N PRO A 136 0.97 20.93 7.74
CA PRO A 136 1.10 19.47 7.70
C PRO A 136 -0.29 18.86 7.83
N MET A 137 -0.64 17.98 6.88
CA MET A 137 -1.96 17.35 6.75
C MET A 137 -2.46 16.82 8.10
N GLN A 138 -3.37 17.57 8.73
CA GLN A 138 -4.20 17.01 9.79
C GLN A 138 -5.17 16.03 9.14
N LYS A 139 -5.45 14.91 9.82
CA LYS A 139 -6.43 13.93 9.36
C LYS A 139 -7.75 14.68 9.09
N PRO A 140 -8.33 14.57 7.88
CA PRO A 140 -9.58 15.26 7.58
C PRO A 140 -10.66 14.91 8.61
N ASN A 141 -11.32 15.93 9.16
CA ASN A 141 -12.47 15.74 10.06
C ASN A 141 -13.72 15.24 9.31
N THR A 142 -13.69 15.23 7.98
CA THR A 142 -14.76 14.72 7.11
C THR A 142 -14.76 13.19 7.09
N PRO A 143 -15.92 12.53 7.22
CA PRO A 143 -16.01 11.08 7.06
C PRO A 143 -15.48 10.61 5.69
N PRO A 144 -14.69 9.52 5.64
CA PRO A 144 -14.22 8.98 4.37
C PRO A 144 -15.31 8.22 3.62
N SER A 145 -15.16 8.16 2.30
CA SER A 145 -15.81 7.17 1.44
C SER A 145 -14.87 6.00 1.19
N PHE A 146 -15.39 4.78 1.25
CA PHE A 146 -14.63 3.54 1.02
C PHE A 146 -15.02 2.90 -0.30
N PHE A 147 -14.04 2.44 -1.06
CA PHE A 147 -14.26 1.73 -2.31
C PHE A 147 -13.42 0.45 -2.39
N MET A 148 -13.99 -0.58 -3.03
CA MET A 148 -13.28 -1.78 -3.44
C MET A 148 -12.91 -1.67 -4.91
N GLY A 149 -11.64 -1.92 -5.20
CA GLY A 149 -11.09 -1.85 -6.54
C GLY A 149 -11.02 -3.23 -7.18
N ARG A 150 -11.29 -3.28 -8.47
CA ARG A 150 -10.99 -4.44 -9.32
C ARG A 150 -10.11 -4.00 -10.47
N TRP A 151 -8.96 -4.66 -10.61
CA TRP A 151 -8.01 -4.42 -11.69
C TRP A 151 -8.39 -5.20 -12.94
N ASP A 152 -8.32 -4.54 -14.09
CA ASP A 152 -8.37 -5.10 -15.44
C ASP A 152 -7.02 -4.82 -16.10
N GLY A 153 -6.17 -5.85 -16.16
CA GLY A 153 -4.79 -5.74 -16.65
C GLY A 153 -4.70 -5.49 -18.16
N GLU A 154 -5.68 -5.92 -18.95
CA GLU A 154 -5.71 -5.66 -20.39
C GLU A 154 -6.00 -4.19 -20.67
N LYS A 155 -6.91 -3.60 -19.90
CA LYS A 155 -7.30 -2.18 -20.04
C LYS A 155 -6.48 -1.22 -19.18
N GLN A 156 -5.56 -1.73 -18.36
CA GLN A 156 -4.78 -0.97 -17.38
C GLN A 156 -5.67 -0.08 -16.50
N LYS A 157 -6.75 -0.67 -15.98
CA LYS A 157 -7.86 0.06 -15.36
C LYS A 157 -8.28 -0.55 -14.04
N ILE A 158 -8.57 0.30 -13.06
CA ILE A 158 -9.26 -0.06 -11.81
C ILE A 158 -10.69 0.43 -11.88
N THR A 159 -11.65 -0.45 -11.63
CA THR A 159 -13.06 -0.07 -11.40
C THR A 159 -13.32 -0.01 -9.90
N TRP A 160 -13.88 1.11 -9.41
CA TRP A 160 -14.11 1.34 -7.99
C TRP A 160 -15.60 1.23 -7.65
N ALA A 161 -15.94 0.28 -6.79
CA ALA A 161 -17.29 0.09 -6.28
C ALA A 161 -17.41 0.55 -4.82
N PRO A 162 -18.50 1.23 -4.41
CA PRO A 162 -18.65 1.73 -3.06
C PRO A 162 -18.74 0.57 -2.06
N ARG A 163 -18.16 0.75 -0.88
CA ARG A 163 -18.22 -0.18 0.24
C ARG A 163 -18.78 0.54 1.46
N PRO A 164 -19.74 -0.04 2.20
CA PRO A 164 -20.14 0.47 3.50
C PRO A 164 -18.94 0.55 4.46
N PRO A 165 -18.92 1.50 5.41
CA PRO A 165 -17.88 1.55 6.44
C PRO A 165 -17.79 0.22 7.21
N PHE A 166 -16.59 -0.14 7.64
CA PHE A 166 -16.37 -1.31 8.49
C PHE A 166 -17.09 -1.11 9.83
N GLY A 167 -18.16 -1.87 10.10
CA GLY A 167 -18.84 -1.85 11.41
C GLY A 167 -20.37 -1.87 11.43
N GLY A 168 -21.07 -1.99 10.29
CA GLY A 168 -22.51 -2.27 10.31
C GLY A 168 -22.77 -3.75 10.60
N GLU A 169 -23.66 -4.05 11.55
CA GLU A 169 -24.15 -5.42 11.80
C GLU A 169 -24.63 -6.04 10.48
N ARG A 170 -23.92 -7.04 9.95
CA ARG A 170 -24.49 -7.95 8.97
C ARG A 170 -25.52 -8.79 9.73
N GLY A 171 -26.77 -8.36 9.73
CA GLY A 171 -27.88 -9.29 9.99
C GLY A 171 -27.74 -10.46 9.03
N GLU A 172 -27.71 -11.68 9.56
CA GLU A 172 -27.74 -12.93 8.80
C GLU A 172 -29.12 -13.10 8.13
N GLU A 173 -29.45 -12.25 7.15
CA GLU A 173 -30.60 -12.48 6.28
C GLU A 173 -30.19 -12.19 4.83
N THR A 174 -29.88 -13.28 4.12
CA THR A 174 -30.17 -13.46 2.68
C THR A 174 -29.89 -12.27 1.75
N ALA A 175 -28.72 -11.65 1.83
CA ALA A 175 -28.25 -10.82 0.73
C ALA A 175 -27.57 -11.73 -0.31
N LYS A 176 -28.23 -11.95 -1.46
CA LYS A 176 -27.47 -12.17 -2.70
C LYS A 176 -26.43 -11.05 -2.72
N GLU A 177 -25.15 -11.40 -2.71
CA GLU A 177 -24.06 -10.44 -2.76
C GLU A 177 -24.06 -9.80 -4.14
N GLU A 178 -25.01 -8.89 -4.40
CA GLU A 178 -24.95 -7.99 -5.55
C GLU A 178 -23.69 -7.16 -5.34
N THR A 179 -22.65 -7.52 -6.10
CA THR A 179 -21.41 -6.76 -6.11
C THR A 179 -21.78 -5.33 -6.50
N PRO A 180 -21.56 -4.33 -5.64
CA PRO A 180 -21.99 -2.98 -5.93
C PRO A 180 -21.40 -2.52 -7.25
N SER A 181 -22.22 -1.84 -8.07
CA SER A 181 -21.78 -1.39 -9.38
C SER A 181 -20.65 -0.36 -9.25
N PRO A 182 -19.63 -0.39 -10.12
CA PRO A 182 -18.59 0.62 -10.12
C PRO A 182 -19.17 2.02 -10.32
N VAL A 183 -18.64 2.99 -9.58
CA VAL A 183 -19.08 4.40 -9.62
C VAL A 183 -18.07 5.31 -10.30
N PHE A 184 -16.82 4.88 -10.44
CA PHE A 184 -15.84 5.54 -11.30
C PHE A 184 -14.71 4.57 -11.65
N GLU A 185 -13.88 4.98 -12.59
CA GLU A 185 -12.73 4.25 -13.06
C GLU A 185 -11.46 5.06 -12.86
N MET A 186 -10.36 4.38 -12.56
CA MET A 186 -9.02 4.95 -12.51
C MET A 186 -8.12 4.20 -13.48
N LEU A 187 -7.39 4.93 -14.32
CA LEU A 187 -6.38 4.37 -15.21
C LEU A 187 -5.01 4.77 -14.70
N VAL A 188 -4.07 3.83 -14.77
CA VAL A 188 -2.68 4.04 -14.38
C VAL A 188 -1.83 3.50 -15.52
N ASP A 189 -1.16 4.39 -16.25
CA ASP A 189 -0.28 3.95 -17.34
C ASP A 189 1.12 3.60 -16.83
N ALA A 190 1.93 3.02 -17.72
CA ALA A 190 3.30 2.62 -17.41
C ALA A 190 4.24 3.80 -17.10
N ALA A 191 3.90 5.03 -17.54
CA ALA A 191 4.63 6.24 -17.21
C ALA A 191 4.17 6.88 -15.88
N GLY A 192 3.16 6.29 -15.24
CA GLY A 192 2.58 6.74 -13.99
C GLY A 192 1.58 7.88 -14.15
N LYS A 193 1.08 8.18 -15.35
CA LYS A 193 -0.05 9.11 -15.48
C LYS A 193 -1.31 8.46 -14.97
N ILE A 194 -1.99 9.17 -14.07
CA ILE A 194 -3.24 8.74 -13.47
C ILE A 194 -4.39 9.55 -14.08
N SER A 195 -5.48 8.87 -14.45
CA SER A 195 -6.73 9.52 -14.82
C SER A 195 -7.93 8.89 -14.13
N ILE A 196 -8.91 9.71 -13.79
CA ILE A 196 -10.23 9.32 -13.29
C ILE A 196 -11.23 9.55 -14.42
N GLN A 197 -12.16 8.63 -14.63
CA GLN A 197 -13.22 8.79 -15.62
C GLN A 197 -14.50 8.07 -15.18
N ASN A 198 -15.58 8.31 -15.93
CA ASN A 198 -16.86 7.64 -15.73
C ASN A 198 -17.40 7.76 -14.29
N GLY A 199 -17.14 8.90 -13.64
CA GLY A 199 -17.70 9.23 -12.33
C GLY A 199 -19.20 9.42 -12.42
N LEU A 200 -19.95 8.44 -11.94
CA LEU A 200 -21.42 8.43 -11.92
C LEU A 200 -21.91 8.58 -10.48
N ASN A 201 -22.88 9.47 -10.27
CA ASN A 201 -23.56 9.66 -8.98
C ASN A 201 -22.61 9.91 -7.80
N LEU A 202 -21.45 10.53 -8.06
CA LEU A 202 -20.53 10.93 -6.99
C LEU A 202 -21.14 12.10 -6.19
N PRO A 203 -20.90 12.18 -4.88
CA PRO A 203 -21.24 13.36 -4.09
C PRO A 203 -20.73 14.64 -4.73
N GLU A 204 -21.41 15.76 -4.51
CA GLU A 204 -21.05 17.06 -5.08
C GLU A 204 -19.59 17.46 -4.75
N GLY A 205 -18.92 18.09 -5.71
CA GLY A 205 -17.54 18.57 -5.59
C GLY A 205 -16.47 17.47 -5.70
N GLN A 206 -16.85 16.23 -6.00
CA GLN A 206 -15.92 15.15 -6.31
C GLN A 206 -15.41 15.24 -7.74
N ILE A 207 -14.19 14.77 -8.00
CA ILE A 207 -13.68 14.62 -9.36
C ILE A 207 -14.43 13.45 -10.04
N GLN A 208 -15.21 13.76 -11.08
CA GLN A 208 -15.94 12.79 -11.90
C GLN A 208 -15.13 12.32 -13.11
N ALA A 209 -14.31 13.22 -13.65
CA ALA A 209 -13.36 12.96 -14.71
C ALA A 209 -12.14 13.84 -14.49
N GLY A 210 -10.94 13.33 -14.70
CA GLY A 210 -9.72 14.11 -14.56
C GLY A 210 -8.49 13.34 -14.97
N ARG A 211 -7.40 14.04 -15.26
CA ARG A 211 -6.16 13.41 -15.74
C ARG A 211 -4.95 14.20 -15.33
N ALA A 212 -3.89 13.50 -14.92
CA ALA A 212 -2.56 14.05 -14.84
C ALA A 212 -2.07 14.44 -16.25
N THR A 213 -1.50 15.62 -16.38
CA THR A 213 -1.09 16.18 -17.67
C THR A 213 0.43 16.21 -17.81
N VAL A 214 1.11 17.04 -17.01
CA VAL A 214 2.55 17.28 -17.06
C VAL A 214 3.17 16.93 -15.70
N ARG A 215 4.31 16.25 -15.69
CA ARG A 215 5.08 16.01 -14.47
C ARG A 215 5.83 17.29 -14.13
N LEU A 216 5.52 17.87 -12.97
CA LEU A 216 6.12 19.12 -12.49
C LEU A 216 7.40 18.82 -11.72
N GLU A 217 7.35 17.80 -10.87
CA GLU A 217 8.47 17.37 -10.04
C GLU A 217 8.48 15.85 -9.99
N GLU A 218 9.64 15.25 -10.19
CA GLU A 218 9.84 13.86 -9.81
C GLU A 218 9.62 13.72 -8.31
N ALA A 219 9.11 12.57 -7.86
CA ALA A 219 9.25 12.25 -6.45
C ALA A 219 10.73 12.46 -6.09
N PRO A 220 11.04 13.08 -4.93
CA PRO A 220 12.40 13.11 -4.46
C PRO A 220 12.95 11.70 -4.65
N GLN A 221 13.96 11.56 -5.51
CA GLN A 221 14.85 10.44 -5.37
C GLN A 221 15.36 10.68 -3.96
N GLN A 222 14.77 10.00 -2.97
CA GLN A 222 15.43 9.91 -1.69
C GLN A 222 16.76 9.27 -2.08
N SER A 223 17.79 10.11 -2.19
CA SER A 223 19.16 9.73 -2.40
C SER A 223 19.49 8.95 -1.14
N GLY A 224 19.26 7.63 -1.24
CA GLY A 224 18.94 6.77 -0.11
C GLY A 224 17.44 6.51 0.00
N GLU A 225 16.88 5.60 -0.82
CA GLU A 225 15.69 4.85 -0.36
C GLU A 225 16.04 4.46 1.09
N PRO A 226 15.21 4.79 2.10
CA PRO A 226 15.51 4.36 3.46
C PRO A 226 15.78 2.87 3.39
N GLN A 227 16.95 2.46 3.84
CA GLN A 227 17.40 1.11 3.64
C GLN A 227 16.46 0.21 4.42
N LEU A 228 15.46 -0.34 3.72
CA LEU A 228 14.41 -1.11 4.34
C LEU A 228 15.04 -2.40 4.82
N LEU A 229 15.24 -2.49 6.13
CA LEU A 229 15.85 -3.67 6.72
C LEU A 229 14.87 -4.82 6.51
N THR A 230 15.38 -5.91 5.94
CA THR A 230 14.62 -7.16 5.70
C THR A 230 15.47 -8.35 6.10
N GLY A 231 14.92 -9.28 6.85
CA GLY A 231 15.64 -10.41 7.43
C GLY A 231 16.26 -10.13 8.80
N LEU A 232 17.28 -10.92 9.13
CA LEU A 232 18.05 -10.83 10.37
C LEU A 232 19.21 -9.84 10.21
N HIS A 233 19.32 -8.92 11.15
CA HIS A 233 20.37 -7.90 11.21
C HIS A 233 20.98 -7.88 12.60
N HIS A 234 22.30 -7.71 12.66
CA HIS A 234 23.02 -7.33 13.87
C HIS A 234 23.60 -5.93 13.64
N ILE A 235 23.22 -4.99 14.49
CA ILE A 235 23.53 -3.57 14.36
C ILE A 235 24.07 -3.08 15.70
N GLU A 236 25.19 -2.36 15.67
CA GLU A 236 25.88 -1.96 16.90
C GLU A 236 25.13 -0.84 17.64
N LYS A 237 24.53 0.10 16.90
CA LYS A 237 23.85 1.27 17.47
C LYS A 237 22.54 1.61 16.77
N GLY A 238 21.54 2.04 17.55
CA GLY A 238 20.23 2.44 17.04
C GLY A 238 20.30 3.60 16.06
N SER A 239 21.24 4.53 16.27
CA SER A 239 21.50 5.66 15.36
C SER A 239 21.98 5.26 13.96
N GLU A 240 22.38 4.00 13.74
CA GLU A 240 22.78 3.48 12.43
C GLU A 240 21.58 3.02 11.60
N ILE A 241 20.39 2.87 12.20
CA ILE A 241 19.17 2.46 11.51
C ILE A 241 18.55 3.68 10.84
N SER A 242 18.37 3.61 9.52
CA SER A 242 17.67 4.64 8.73
C SER A 242 16.26 4.22 8.30
N ASP A 243 15.81 3.00 8.64
CA ASP A 243 14.48 2.50 8.30
C ASP A 243 13.40 3.23 9.13
N PRO A 244 12.54 4.07 8.50
CA PRO A 244 11.55 4.88 9.20
C PRO A 244 10.46 4.04 9.89
N ARG A 245 10.27 2.78 9.47
CA ARG A 245 9.34 1.86 10.12
C ARG A 245 9.83 1.41 11.48
N ILE A 246 11.14 1.50 11.73
CA ILE A 246 11.82 1.03 12.94
C ILE A 246 12.18 2.20 13.84
N LEU A 247 12.63 3.32 13.27
CA LEU A 247 13.07 4.53 14.01
C LEU A 247 12.06 5.03 15.05
N ARG A 248 10.77 4.85 14.81
CA ARG A 248 9.71 5.26 15.75
C ARG A 248 9.61 4.36 16.99
N TYR A 249 10.10 3.14 16.90
CA TYR A 249 9.90 2.09 17.92
C TYR A 249 11.21 1.60 18.54
N LEU A 250 12.36 2.07 18.04
CA LEU A 250 13.67 1.75 18.57
C LEU A 250 14.42 3.03 18.99
N PRO A 251 14.86 3.14 20.26
CA PRO A 251 15.65 4.27 20.73
C PRO A 251 16.98 4.42 19.98
N ALA A 252 17.44 5.65 19.75
CA ALA A 252 18.71 5.91 19.09
C ALA A 252 19.92 5.43 19.92
N GLU A 253 19.78 5.43 21.24
CA GLU A 253 20.77 5.00 22.24
C GLU A 253 20.80 3.47 22.43
N ALA A 254 19.92 2.72 21.75
CA ALA A 254 19.98 1.28 21.74
C ALA A 254 21.32 0.78 21.19
N SER A 255 21.85 -0.30 21.76
CA SER A 255 23.12 -0.91 21.39
C SER A 255 22.99 -2.42 21.32
N ASP A 256 23.89 -3.10 20.60
CA ASP A 256 23.87 -4.57 20.42
C ASP A 256 22.49 -5.07 19.96
N ILE A 257 22.02 -4.52 18.84
CA ILE A 257 20.67 -4.72 18.32
C ILE A 257 20.64 -5.95 17.43
N HIS A 258 19.89 -6.97 17.86
CA HIS A 258 19.47 -8.08 17.01
C HIS A 258 18.06 -7.80 16.50
N LEU A 259 17.96 -7.39 15.25
CA LEU A 259 16.72 -7.00 14.60
C LEU A 259 16.30 -8.09 13.61
N ILE A 260 15.08 -8.59 13.78
CA ILE A 260 14.34 -9.29 12.74
C ILE A 260 13.36 -8.28 12.18
N SER A 261 13.54 -7.93 10.91
CA SER A 261 12.65 -7.03 10.20
C SER A 261 12.05 -7.75 9.02
N ASP A 262 10.73 -7.78 8.95
CA ASP A 262 10.04 -8.25 7.77
C ASP A 262 8.94 -7.25 7.37
N ARG A 263 8.06 -7.70 6.48
CA ARG A 263 6.94 -6.89 6.01
C ARG A 263 5.76 -6.91 6.99
N ASN A 264 5.68 -7.93 7.83
CA ASN A 264 4.63 -8.16 8.82
C ASN A 264 4.91 -7.49 10.17
N GLY A 265 6.16 -7.11 10.43
CA GLY A 265 6.55 -6.39 11.62
C GLY A 265 8.05 -6.36 11.85
N HIS A 266 8.41 -5.75 12.98
CA HIS A 266 9.79 -5.62 13.43
C HIS A 266 9.89 -6.16 14.85
N MET A 267 10.86 -7.03 15.09
CA MET A 267 11.23 -7.48 16.43
C MET A 267 12.69 -7.15 16.65
N ALA A 268 12.98 -6.42 17.72
CA ALA A 268 14.35 -6.05 18.08
C ALA A 268 14.65 -6.49 19.51
N HIS A 269 15.75 -7.21 19.69
CA HIS A 269 16.39 -7.36 20.99
C HIS A 269 17.57 -6.40 21.04
N TYR A 270 17.67 -5.60 22.09
CA TYR A 270 18.72 -4.59 22.21
C TYR A 270 19.07 -4.32 23.66
N ARG A 271 20.25 -3.76 23.88
CA ARG A 271 20.69 -3.22 25.17
C ARG A 271 20.47 -1.72 25.21
N ILE A 272 19.97 -1.24 26.33
CA ILE A 272 19.81 0.20 26.60
C ILE A 272 20.02 0.46 28.09
N SER A 273 20.49 1.66 28.43
CA SER A 273 20.56 2.08 29.82
C SER A 273 19.16 2.41 30.36
N PRO A 274 18.87 2.20 31.66
CA PRO A 274 17.57 2.56 32.24
C PRO A 274 17.18 4.02 31.97
N LYS A 275 18.12 4.95 32.14
CA LYS A 275 17.89 6.38 31.89
C LYS A 275 17.50 6.68 30.43
N ALA A 276 18.13 6.01 29.46
CA ALA A 276 17.82 6.22 28.05
C ALA A 276 16.50 5.54 27.65
N PHE A 277 16.16 4.42 28.30
CA PHE A 277 14.86 3.78 28.11
C PHE A 277 13.72 4.66 28.65
N ASP A 278 13.88 5.21 29.85
CA ASP A 278 12.89 6.11 30.46
C ASP A 278 12.69 7.40 29.64
N ALA A 279 13.73 7.89 28.97
CA ALA A 279 13.64 9.07 28.11
C ALA A 279 12.97 8.80 26.75
N PHE A 280 12.86 7.53 26.35
CA PHE A 280 12.29 7.13 25.07
C PHE A 280 10.79 6.84 25.15
N LEU A 281 10.28 6.42 26.32
CA LEU A 281 8.86 6.19 26.59
C LEU A 281 8.06 7.51 26.62
#